data_AF-A0A537TD85-F1
#
_entry.id   AF-A0A537TD85-F1
#
_cell.length_a   1.000
_cell.length_b   1.000
_cell.length_c   1.000
_cell.angle_alpha   90.00
_cell.angle_beta   90.00
_cell.angle_gamma   90.00
#
_symmetry.space_group_name_H-M   'P 1'
#
loop_
_entity.id
_entity.type
_entity.pdbx_description
1 polymer ?
#
loop_
_entity_poly.entity_id
_entity_poly.type
_entity_poly.pdbx_seq_one_letter_code
_entity_poly.pdbx_strand_id
1 'polypeptide(L)'
;MSARMPAHALDAVAQKWRALAERRRAHFLELYASGRWKHYYNEEQFLHRMREAIRVAQRWAEIAPPTDEVALAQDQSFAEGPRWTAA
;
A
#
# COMPACT_ATOMS: atom_id res chain seq x y z
N MET A 1 -27.74 -4.76 -23.29
CA MET A 1 -27.18 -3.39 -23.33
C MET A 1 -26.17 -3.26 -22.20
N SER A 2 -24.89 -3.44 -22.47
CA SER A 2 -23.85 -3.24 -21.45
C SER A 2 -23.76 -1.75 -21.15
N ALA A 3 -24.22 -1.33 -19.97
CA ALA A 3 -24.02 0.02 -19.50
C ALA A 3 -22.51 0.28 -19.45
N ARG A 4 -22.02 1.17 -20.31
CA ARG A 4 -20.63 1.62 -20.28
C ARG A 4 -20.45 2.34 -18.96
N MET A 5 -19.80 1.69 -17.99
CA MET A 5 -19.54 2.32 -16.70
C MET A 5 -18.75 3.61 -16.96
N PRO A 6 -19.16 4.73 -16.34
CA PRO A 6 -18.46 5.98 -16.56
C PRO A 6 -17.03 5.86 -16.01
N ALA A 7 -16.05 6.43 -16.72
CA ALA A 7 -14.63 6.24 -16.43
C ALA A 7 -14.26 6.53 -14.95
N HIS A 8 -14.88 7.55 -14.34
CA HIS A 8 -14.68 7.91 -12.94
C HIS A 8 -15.05 6.81 -11.93
N ALA A 9 -15.97 5.91 -12.27
CA ALA A 9 -16.34 4.80 -11.40
C ALA A 9 -15.23 3.74 -11.36
N LEU A 10 -14.52 3.53 -12.48
CA LEU A 10 -13.37 2.63 -12.54
C LEU A 10 -12.18 3.21 -11.78
N ASP A 11 -11.96 4.53 -11.86
CA ASP A 11 -10.90 5.21 -11.11
C ASP A 11 -11.12 5.08 -9.60
N ALA A 12 -12.35 5.31 -9.11
CA ALA A 12 -12.69 5.15 -7.70
C ALA A 12 -12.47 3.70 -7.21
N VAL A 13 -12.78 2.70 -8.04
CA VAL A 13 -12.52 1.29 -7.73
C VAL A 13 -11.01 1.02 -7.71
N ALA A 14 -10.26 1.54 -8.68
CA ALA A 14 -8.82 1.38 -8.76
C ALA A 14 -8.12 1.98 -7.52
N GLN A 15 -8.56 3.15 -7.05
CA GLN A 15 -8.04 3.75 -5.82
C GLN A 15 -8.32 2.91 -4.56
N LYS A 16 -9.50 2.27 -4.47
CA LYS A 16 -9.80 1.35 -3.37
C LYS A 16 -8.86 0.14 -3.38
N TRP A 17 -8.59 -0.42 -4.55
CA TRP A 17 -7.65 -1.53 -4.69
C TRP A 17 -6.22 -1.13 -4.35
N ARG A 18 -5.79 0.07 -4.74
CA ARG A 18 -4.51 0.62 -4.30
C ARG A 18 -4.43 0.75 -2.79
N ALA A 19 -5.44 1.34 -2.15
CA ALA A 19 -5.47 1.47 -0.70
C ALA A 19 -5.40 0.11 0.01
N LEU A 20 -6.06 -0.92 -0.52
CA LEU A 20 -5.96 -2.28 0.01
C LEU A 20 -4.55 -2.88 -0.16
N ALA A 21 -3.93 -2.68 -1.33
CA ALA A 21 -2.58 -3.15 -1.60
C ALA A 21 -1.54 -2.50 -0.67
N GLU A 22 -1.64 -1.18 -0.45
CA GLU A 22 -0.76 -0.46 0.48
C GLU A 22 -0.96 -0.92 1.93
N ARG A 23 -2.21 -1.11 2.38
CA ARG A 23 -2.49 -1.67 3.72
C ARG A 23 -1.86 -3.05 3.89
N ARG A 24 -1.94 -3.90 2.87
CA ARG A 24 -1.32 -5.24 2.89
C ARG A 24 0.20 -5.14 3.00
N ARG A 25 0.83 -4.25 2.23
CA ARG A 25 2.28 -3.99 2.31
C ARG A 25 2.67 -3.49 3.72
N ALA A 26 1.95 -2.51 4.25
CA ALA A 26 2.20 -1.97 5.59
C ALA A 26 2.11 -3.04 6.68
N HIS A 27 1.11 -3.92 6.60
CA HIS A 27 0.96 -5.03 7.54
C HIS A 27 2.16 -6.00 7.52
N PHE A 28 2.70 -6.33 6.35
CA PHE A 28 3.91 -7.16 6.25
C PHE A 28 5.15 -6.46 6.82
N LEU A 29 5.28 -5.15 6.63
CA LEU A 29 6.37 -4.38 7.23
C LEU A 29 6.28 -4.34 8.75
N GLU A 30 5.07 -4.16 9.30
CA GLU A 30 4.82 -4.22 10.75
C GLU A 30 5.17 -5.61 11.31
N LEU A 31 4.71 -6.68 10.64
CA LEU A 31 5.04 -8.05 11.03
C LEU A 31 6.54 -8.33 11.02
N TYR A 32 7.25 -7.79 10.01
CA TYR A 32 8.70 -7.88 9.93
C TYR A 32 9.39 -7.15 11.08
N ALA A 33 9.02 -5.89 11.32
CA ALA A 33 9.57 -5.06 12.38
C ALA A 33 9.33 -5.65 13.78
N SER A 34 8.14 -6.22 14.00
CA SER A 34 7.78 -6.84 15.29
C SER A 34 8.32 -8.26 15.44
N GLY A 35 8.90 -8.86 14.40
CA GLY A 35 9.36 -10.26 14.38
C GLY A 35 8.27 -11.33 14.51
N ARG A 36 6.98 -10.94 14.59
CA ARG A 36 5.85 -11.86 14.83
C ARG A 36 5.59 -12.80 13.66
N TRP A 37 6.11 -12.48 12.49
CA TRP A 37 5.98 -13.31 11.29
C TRP A 37 6.48 -14.74 11.48
N LYS A 38 7.47 -14.97 12.36
CA LYS A 38 8.05 -16.28 12.65
C LYS A 38 7.06 -17.28 13.25
N HIS A 39 5.94 -16.81 13.81
CA HIS A 39 4.89 -17.67 14.35
C HIS A 39 3.93 -18.18 13.27
N TYR A 40 3.85 -17.49 12.14
CA TYR A 40 2.85 -17.75 11.09
C TYR A 40 3.47 -18.31 9.80
N TYR A 41 4.75 -18.03 9.56
CA TYR A 41 5.43 -18.36 8.31
C TYR A 41 6.84 -18.86 8.61
N ASN A 42 7.36 -19.70 7.73
CA ASN A 42 8.80 -19.84 7.59
C ASN A 42 9.37 -18.65 6.79
N GLU A 43 10.69 -18.49 6.82
CA GLU A 43 11.37 -17.34 6.24
C GLU A 43 11.13 -17.21 4.73
N GLU A 44 11.25 -18.31 3.98
CA GLU A 44 11.06 -18.30 2.53
C GLU A 44 9.63 -17.87 2.16
N GLN A 45 8.63 -18.46 2.82
CA GLN A 45 7.22 -18.11 2.62
C GLN A 45 6.96 -16.65 2.97
N PHE A 46 7.50 -16.17 4.07
CA PHE A 46 7.33 -14.78 4.49
C PHE A 46 7.92 -13.81 3.46
N LEU A 47 9.17 -14.04 3.03
CA LEU A 47 9.84 -13.21 2.05
C LEU A 47 9.10 -13.22 0.71
N HIS A 48 8.61 -14.38 0.27
CA HIS A 48 7.80 -14.48 -0.95
C HIS A 48 6.51 -13.65 -0.82
N ARG A 49 5.75 -13.79 0.27
CA ARG A 49 4.51 -13.04 0.51
C ARG A 49 4.73 -11.54 0.62
N MET A 50 5.81 -11.12 1.27
CA MET A 50 6.18 -9.70 1.41
C MET A 50 6.54 -9.10 0.05
N ARG A 51 7.37 -9.79 -0.76
CA ARG A 51 7.72 -9.35 -2.11
C ARG A 51 6.50 -9.21 -3.01
N GLU A 52 5.57 -10.17 -2.95
CA GLU A 52 4.32 -10.09 -3.69
C GLU A 52 3.44 -8.93 -3.24
N ALA A 53 3.33 -8.67 -1.93
CA ALA A 53 2.59 -7.52 -1.41
C ALA A 53 3.19 -6.19 -1.91
N ILE A 54 4.52 -6.07 -1.93
CA ILE A 54 5.23 -4.90 -2.46
C ILE A 54 4.97 -4.74 -3.96
N ARG A 55 5.12 -5.80 -4.76
CA ARG A 55 4.87 -5.77 -6.21
C ARG A 55 3.45 -5.35 -6.55
N VAL A 56 2.46 -5.91 -5.84
CA VAL A 56 1.05 -5.56 -6.05
C VAL A 56 0.79 -4.10 -5.69
N ALA A 57 1.36 -3.60 -4.59
CA ALA A 57 1.24 -2.19 -4.22
C ALA A 57 1.85 -1.26 -5.28
N GLN A 58 3.07 -1.57 -5.74
CA GLN A 58 3.74 -0.83 -6.82
C GLN A 58 2.89 -0.83 -8.10
N ARG A 59 2.35 -1.98 -8.50
CA ARG A 59 1.52 -2.08 -9.69
C ARG A 59 0.25 -1.25 -9.59
N TRP A 60 -0.39 -1.22 -8.42
CA TRP A 60 -1.56 -0.37 -8.21
C TRP A 60 -1.22 1.12 -8.12
N ALA A 61 -0.02 1.49 -7.67
CA ALA A 61 0.45 2.88 -7.73
C ALA A 61 0.62 3.37 -9.18
N GLU A 62 1.02 2.50 -10.10
CA GLU A 62 1.08 2.81 -11.55
C GLU A 62 -0.32 2.92 -12.18
N ILE A 63 -1.25 2.05 -11.80
CA ILE A 63 -2.61 2.01 -12.37
C ILE A 63 -3.48 3.16 -11.83
N ALA A 64 -3.34 3.47 -10.54
CA ALA A 64 -4.14 4.46 -9.83
C ALA A 64 -3.21 5.44 -9.09
N PRO A 65 -2.54 6.35 -9.82
CA PRO A 65 -1.69 7.36 -9.19
C PRO A 65 -2.51 8.17 -8.18
N PRO A 66 -1.90 8.67 -7.09
CA PRO A 66 -2.61 9.49 -6.13
C PRO A 66 -3.20 10.69 -6.85
N THR A 67 -4.50 10.92 -6.68
CA THR A 67 -5.11 12.19 -7.07
C THR A 67 -4.33 13.31 -6.40
N ASP A 68 -4.15 14.44 -7.08
CA ASP A 68 -3.28 15.54 -6.63
C ASP A 68 -3.51 15.95 -5.16
N GLU A 69 -4.74 15.90 -4.67
CA GLU A 69 -5.09 16.16 -3.26
C GLU A 69 -4.43 15.17 -2.27
N VAL A 70 -4.39 13.88 -2.61
CA VAL A 70 -3.76 12.84 -1.78
C VAL A 70 -2.24 12.90 -1.92
N ALA A 71 -1.73 13.22 -3.12
CA ALA A 71 -0.29 13.40 -3.33
C ALA A 71 0.26 14.55 -2.47
N LEU A 72 -0.46 15.68 -2.43
CA LEU A 72 -0.11 16.84 -1.59
C LEU A 72 -0.18 16.51 -0.09
N ALA A 73 -1.15 15.71 0.35
CA ALA A 73 -1.25 15.28 1.75
C ALA A 73 -0.16 14.26 2.13
N GLN A 74 0.21 13.36 1.21
CA GLN A 74 1.30 12.41 1.41
C GLN A 74 2.66 13.12 1.48
N ASP A 75 2.91 14.07 0.58
CA ASP A 75 4.12 14.89 0.56
C ASP A 75 4.27 15.70 1.87
N GLN A 76 3.19 16.29 2.36
CA GLN A 76 3.16 16.97 3.67
C GLN A 76 3.44 16.01 4.83
N SER A 77 2.90 14.79 4.81
CA SER A 77 3.18 13.78 5.87
C SER A 77 4.62 13.27 5.87
N PHE A 78 5.30 13.28 4.72
CA PHE A 78 6.74 12.98 4.62
C PHE A 78 7.60 14.19 5.01
N ALA A 79 7.13 15.42 4.75
CA ALA A 79 7.78 16.66 5.18
C ALA A 79 7.67 16.90 6.70
N GLU A 80 6.55 16.48 7.31
CA GLU A 80 6.34 16.50 8.77
C GLU A 80 6.93 15.26 9.48
N GLY A 81 7.98 14.67 8.92
CA GLY A 81 8.56 13.37 9.27
C GLY A 81 8.52 13.04 10.78
N PRO A 82 8.27 11.77 11.15
CA PRO A 82 7.99 11.38 12.53
C PRO A 82 9.10 11.84 13.47
N ARG A 83 8.71 12.65 14.46
CA ARG A 83 9.54 13.17 15.55
C ARG A 83 9.99 12.05 16.50
N TRP A 84 10.67 11.03 15.98
CA TRP A 84 11.53 10.16 16.78
C TRP A 84 12.92 10.79 16.85
N THR A 85 12.98 11.96 17.49
CA THR A 85 14.23 12.45 18.07
C THR A 85 14.29 11.92 19.50
N ALA A 86 15.16 10.93 19.67
CA ALA A 86 15.92 10.54 20.86
C ALA A 86 15.46 11.08 22.23
N ALA A 87 15.13 10.16 23.14
CA ALA A 87 15.39 10.26 24.57
C ALA A 87 15.66 8.85 25.13
#